data_AF-A0A7C4NC78-F1
#
_entry.id   AF-A0A7C4NC78-F1
#
_cell.length_a   1.000
_cell.length_b   1.000
_cell.length_c   1.000
_cell.angle_alpha   90.00
_cell.angle_beta   90.00
_cell.angle_gamma   90.00
#
_symmetry.space_group_name_H-M   'P 1'
#
loop_
_entity.id
_entity.type
_entity.pdbx_description
1 polymer ?
#
loop_
_entity_poly.entity_id
_entity_poly.type
_entity_poly.pdbx_seq_one_letter_code
_entity_poly.pdbx_strand_id
1 'polypeptide(L)' 'ALLSAIPLHTPKIKRERIILKGDVPSPLNPPGGCRFHPRCPVAIEVCSKVEPPLLDLGGGHLAACHLRQPAPNGSR' A
#
# COMPACT_ATOMS: atom_id res chain seq x y z
N ALA A 1 2.65 -22.63 -13.78
CA ALA A 1 1.65 -22.86 -12.72
C ALA A 1 0.68 -21.69 -12.69
N LEU A 2 -0.57 -21.92 -13.11
CA LEU A 2 -1.66 -20.94 -13.25
C LEU A 2 -3.00 -21.62 -12.84
N LEU A 3 -2.97 -22.48 -11.83
CA LEU A 3 -4.03 -23.46 -11.53
C LEU A 3 -4.80 -23.15 -10.23
N SER A 4 -4.89 -21.87 -9.83
CA SER A 4 -5.52 -21.48 -8.55
C SER A 4 -6.53 -20.33 -8.66
N ALA A 5 -7.01 -20.01 -9.86
CA ALA A 5 -7.84 -18.83 -10.12
C ALA A 5 -9.23 -19.16 -10.69
N ILE A 6 -9.81 -20.33 -10.36
CA ILE A 6 -11.14 -20.72 -10.86
C ILE A 6 -12.11 -20.84 -9.67
N PRO A 7 -13.05 -19.91 -9.48
CA PRO A 7 -14.12 -20.07 -8.50
C PRO A 7 -15.16 -21.07 -9.01
N LEU A 8 -15.28 -22.20 -8.33
CA LEU A 8 -16.36 -23.16 -8.56
C LEU A 8 -17.67 -22.61 -7.99
N HIS A 9 -18.63 -22.30 -8.86
CA HIS A 9 -19.95 -21.83 -8.47
C HIS A 9 -20.91 -23.03 -8.35
N THR A 10 -21.24 -23.43 -7.12
CA THR A 10 -22.35 -24.36 -6.84
C THR A 10 -23.63 -23.57 -6.51
N PRO A 11 -24.66 -23.58 -7.36
CA PRO A 11 -25.90 -22.86 -7.10
C PRO A 11 -26.91 -23.81 -6.47
N LYS A 12 -27.13 -23.76 -5.15
CA LYS A 12 -28.31 -24.39 -4.48
C LYS A 12 -28.39 -24.10 -2.98
N ILE A 13 -28.39 -22.83 -2.55
CA ILE A 13 -28.89 -22.48 -1.21
C ILE A 13 -29.67 -21.17 -1.32
N LYS A 14 -30.93 -21.17 -0.85
CA LYS A 14 -31.76 -19.97 -0.70
C LYS A 14 -30.99 -18.99 0.17
N ARG A 15 -30.53 -17.88 -0.42
CA ARG A 15 -29.80 -16.83 0.27
C ARG A 15 -30.80 -16.05 1.14
N GLU A 16 -30.86 -16.37 2.42
CA GLU A 16 -31.24 -15.34 3.40
C GLU A 16 -30.22 -14.21 3.23
N ARG A 17 -30.70 -13.03 2.82
CA ARG A 17 -29.88 -11.83 2.81
C ARG A 17 -29.52 -11.51 4.25
N ILE A 18 -28.40 -12.05 4.73
CA ILE A 18 -27.71 -11.50 5.88
C ILE A 18 -27.30 -10.10 5.43
N ILE A 19 -28.02 -9.10 5.93
CA ILE A 19 -27.58 -7.71 5.80
C ILE A 19 -26.28 -7.64 6.60
N LEU A 20 -25.16 -7.71 5.89
CA LEU A 20 -23.84 -7.49 6.45
C LEU A 20 -23.82 -6.05 6.96
N LYS A 21 -23.98 -5.87 8.27
CA LYS A 21 -23.77 -4.59 8.92
C LYS A 21 -22.27 -4.30 8.91
N GLY A 22 -21.89 -3.19 8.30
CA GLY A 22 -20.53 -2.64 8.35
C GLY A 22 -19.90 -2.57 6.97
N ASP A 23 -19.79 -1.34 6.46
CA ASP A 23 -19.35 -0.97 5.12
C ASP A 23 -18.06 -1.65 4.65
N VAL A 24 -17.95 -1.83 3.32
CA VAL A 24 -16.66 -2.06 2.63
C VAL A 24 -15.66 -1.07 3.22
N PRO A 25 -14.54 -1.53 3.82
CA PRO A 25 -13.60 -0.62 4.48
C PRO A 25 -13.13 0.38 3.44
N SER A 26 -13.61 1.60 3.61
CA SER A 26 -13.47 2.62 2.59
C SER A 26 -11.98 2.96 2.43
N PRO A 27 -11.47 3.12 1.20
CA PRO A 27 -10.15 3.70 0.97
C PRO A 27 -10.03 5.16 1.47
N LEU A 28 -11.11 5.71 2.06
CA LEU A 28 -11.21 7.06 2.61
C LEU A 28 -10.21 7.39 3.72
N ASN A 29 -9.64 6.40 4.43
CA ASN A 29 -8.64 6.66 5.47
C ASN A 29 -7.29 6.03 5.10
N PRO A 30 -6.55 6.60 4.13
CA PRO A 30 -5.17 6.22 3.94
C PRO A 30 -4.40 6.51 5.23
N PRO A 31 -3.48 5.61 5.64
CA PRO A 31 -2.62 5.88 6.78
C PRO A 31 -1.78 7.14 6.50
N GLY A 32 -1.59 7.96 7.54
CA GLY A 32 -0.78 9.17 7.45
C GLY A 32 0.66 8.85 7.03
N GLY A 33 1.27 9.75 6.26
CA GLY A 33 2.65 9.62 5.80
C GLY A 33 2.83 8.67 4.60
N CYS A 34 3.83 7.79 4.68
CA CYS A 34 4.14 6.80 3.64
C CYS A 34 3.08 5.69 3.61
N ARG A 35 2.30 5.61 2.53
CA ARG A 35 1.24 4.60 2.34
C ARG A 35 1.72 3.15 2.48
N PHE A 36 3.01 2.90 2.27
CA PHE A 36 3.63 1.58 2.40
C PHE A 36 4.09 1.24 3.82
N HIS A 37 4.13 2.19 4.75
CA HIS A 37 4.64 1.96 6.11
C HIS A 37 3.97 0.78 6.85
N PRO A 38 2.67 0.47 6.70
CA PRO A 38 2.05 -0.67 7.38
C PRO A 38 2.54 -2.03 6.87
N ARG A 39 3.16 -2.07 5.68
CA ARG A 39 3.64 -3.29 5.01
C ARG A 39 5.15 -3.27 4.72
N CYS A 40 5.84 -2.21 5.11
CA CYS A 40 7.26 -2.03 4.81
C CYS A 40 8.12 -2.73 5.87
N PRO A 41 9.02 -3.66 5.51
CA PRO A 41 9.87 -4.39 6.46
C PRO A 41 10.95 -3.50 7.10
N VAL A 42 11.21 -2.33 6.52
CA VAL A 42 12.21 -1.36 6.96
C VAL A 42 11.58 -0.02 7.36
N ALA A 43 10.32 -0.04 7.80
CA ALA A 43 9.62 1.17 8.23
C ALA A 43 10.32 1.81 9.44
N ILE A 44 10.59 3.12 9.33
CA ILE A 44 11.09 3.96 10.42
C ILE A 44 10.00 4.91 10.89
N GLU A 45 10.17 5.54 12.05
CA GLU A 45 9.11 6.39 12.65
C GLU A 45 8.59 7.50 11.73
N VAL A 46 9.46 8.11 10.92
CA VAL A 46 9.04 9.18 10.00
C VAL A 46 8.09 8.67 8.91
N CYS A 47 8.12 7.36 8.60
CA CYS A 47 7.28 6.77 7.57
C CYS A 47 5.77 6.82 7.91
N SER A 48 5.38 6.83 9.19
CA SER A 48 3.96 6.96 9.57
C SER A 48 3.53 8.41 9.84
N LYS A 49 4.47 9.35 9.77
CA LYS A 49 4.26 10.76 10.13
C LYS A 49 4.28 11.68 8.90
N VAL A 50 5.16 11.40 7.93
CA VAL A 50 5.42 12.29 6.79
C VAL A 50 5.38 11.50 5.48
N GLU A 51 4.75 12.08 4.45
CA GLU A 51 4.75 11.49 3.11
C GLU A 51 6.11 11.77 2.44
N PRO A 52 6.83 10.73 1.96
CA PRO A 52 8.14 10.92 1.37
C PRO A 52 8.03 11.68 0.03
N PRO A 53 8.94 12.63 -0.26
CA PRO A 53 9.02 13.27 -1.56
C PRO A 53 9.40 12.25 -2.64
N LEU A 54 8.87 12.45 -3.84
CA LEU A 54 9.26 11.69 -5.03
C LEU A 54 10.60 12.23 -5.54
N LEU A 55 11.63 11.39 -5.53
CA LEU A 55 13.00 11.78 -5.88
C LEU A 55 13.57 10.85 -6.96
N ASP A 56 14.39 11.40 -7.86
CA ASP A 56 15.17 10.61 -8.81
C ASP A 56 16.39 10.01 -8.11
N LEU A 57 16.48 8.68 -8.13
CA LEU A 57 17.60 7.92 -7.60
C LEU A 57 18.75 7.76 -8.62
N GLY A 58 18.60 8.36 -9.81
CA GLY A 58 19.53 8.31 -10.93
C GLY A 58 18.91 7.60 -12.14
N GLY A 59 19.25 8.06 -13.34
CA GLY A 59 18.82 7.43 -14.59
C GLY A 59 17.31 7.50 -14.85
N GLY A 60 16.58 8.44 -14.23
CA GLY A 60 15.12 8.56 -14.36
C GLY A 60 14.34 7.61 -13.45
N HIS A 61 15.00 6.97 -12.48
CA HIS A 61 14.36 6.07 -11.52
C HIS A 61 13.80 6.84 -10.33
N LEU A 62 12.53 7.21 -10.42
CA LEU A 62 11.83 7.93 -9.36
C LEU A 62 11.38 6.99 -8.23
N ALA A 63 11.63 7.37 -6.99
CA ALA A 63 11.13 6.69 -5.80
C ALA A 63 10.75 7.67 -4.68
N ALA A 64 9.67 7.36 -3.97
CA ALA A 64 9.22 8.09 -2.79
C ALA A 64 9.52 7.26 -1.54
N CYS A 65 10.75 7.34 -1.02
CA CYS A 65 11.20 6.56 0.13
C CYS A 65 12.10 7.39 1.03
N HIS A 66 11.81 7.44 2.33
CA HIS A 66 12.62 8.14 3.33
C HIS A 66 14.04 7.60 3.48
N LEU A 67 14.26 6.30 3.19
CA LEU A 67 15.60 5.68 3.28
C LEU A 67 16.47 5.89 2.04
N ARG A 68 15.87 6.28 0.91
CA ARG A 68 16.57 6.43 -0.38
C ARG A 68 16.62 7.88 -0.82
N GLN A 69 16.31 8.83 0.06
CA GLN A 69 16.48 10.24 -0.27
C GLN A 69 17.95 10.52 -0.52
N PRO A 70 18.36 11.01 -1.71
CA PRO A 70 19.66 11.62 -1.86
C PRO A 70 19.83 12.69 -0.78
N ALA A 71 20.98 12.69 -0.08
CA ALA A 71 21.28 13.68 0.94
C ALA A 71 21.08 15.09 0.38
N PRO A 72 20.49 16.02 1.16
CA PRO A 72 20.34 17.38 0.71
C PRO A 72 21.74 18.00 0.58
N ASN A 73 22.09 18.30 -0.67
CA ASN A 73 23.30 18.98 -1.14
C ASN A 73 24.53 18.10 -1.33
N GLY A 74 24.96 18.06 -2.60
CA GLY A 74 26.11 17.31 -3.07
C GLY A 74 27.36 17.54 -2.24
N SER A 75 27.99 16.43 -1.83
CA SER A 75 29.40 16.42 -1.52
C SER A 75 29.99 15.06 -1.90
N ARG A 76 30.56 15.08 -3.12
CA ARG A 76 31.56 14.18 -3.72
C ARG A 76 31.13 12.79 -4.13
#